data_AF-A0A2S7Q5Q5-F1
#
_entry.id   AF-A0A2S7Q5Q5-F1
#
_cell.length_a   1.000
_cell.length_b   1.000
_cell.length_c   1.000
_cell.angle_alpha   90.00
_cell.angle_beta   90.00
_cell.angle_gamma   90.00
#
_symmetry.space_group_name_H-M   'P 1'
#
loop_
_entity.id
_entity.type
_entity.pdbx_description
1 polymer ?
#
loop_
_entity_poly.entity_id
_entity_poly.type
_entity_poly.pdbx_seq_one_letter_code
_entity_poly.pdbx_strand_id
1 'polypeptide(L)'
;MSIQYLIVVRKFDSPSYTLQTFVPPSTRDAYLSIRALNIELARIPDVVSNPTVGALRMQFWRDNLNRTFAKTPPKEPVAILLHHALTSLQSRYEGITTSVMKGWFMKVINTREQYMDNRPYANLEAVEMYAENTYSTLMYLTLAALPLNSMAVDHVASHIGKATGIAAVLRGLPLIAFPPPPNHHSNNAAFGGALGGNAGSRQGAVVLPLDIMAEAGVKEEEVLRHGADAPGLKDAIFKVATRANDHLITAREMLKNLQAGRDAGHEFEHQGEEGHLYHDSSEDTQANDLERGFGILMQAVPTRLWLEKLEKVDFDVFRPELRAREWKLPYKAYWAYTRRTI
;
A
#
# COMPACT_ATOMS: atom_id res chain seq x y z
N MET A 1 -23.06 -7.14 -7.60
CA MET A 1 -21.91 -7.52 -6.74
C MET A 1 -20.93 -6.36 -6.51
N SER A 2 -20.55 -5.56 -7.52
CA SER A 2 -19.53 -4.49 -7.43
C SER A 2 -19.80 -3.36 -6.38
N ILE A 3 -21.06 -3.13 -5.98
CA ILE A 3 -21.46 -1.99 -5.14
C ILE A 3 -20.85 -2.03 -3.73
N GLN A 4 -20.75 -3.21 -3.10
CA GLN A 4 -20.30 -3.31 -1.70
C GLN A 4 -18.81 -2.95 -1.54
N TYR A 5 -17.95 -3.29 -2.51
CA TYR A 5 -16.52 -2.95 -2.50
C TYR A 5 -16.28 -1.48 -2.79
N LEU A 6 -17.03 -0.93 -3.74
CA LEU A 6 -16.99 0.50 -4.04
C LEU A 6 -17.27 1.30 -2.77
N ILE A 7 -18.16 0.83 -1.88
CA ILE A 7 -18.42 1.47 -0.58
C ILE A 7 -17.20 1.35 0.35
N VAL A 8 -16.61 0.16 0.50
CA VAL A 8 -15.43 -0.06 1.38
C VAL A 8 -14.25 0.78 0.90
N VAL A 9 -13.89 0.70 -0.38
CA VAL A 9 -12.79 1.46 -0.97
C VAL A 9 -13.10 2.96 -0.91
N ARG A 10 -14.31 3.41 -1.22
CA ARG A 10 -14.68 4.84 -1.09
C ARG A 10 -14.53 5.35 0.34
N LYS A 11 -14.86 4.53 1.34
CA LYS A 11 -14.84 4.90 2.76
C LYS A 11 -13.42 4.93 3.33
N PHE A 12 -12.61 3.92 3.06
CA PHE A 12 -11.31 3.72 3.70
C PHE A 12 -10.11 4.04 2.80
N ASP A 13 -10.32 4.16 1.49
CA ASP A 13 -9.28 4.46 0.49
C ASP A 13 -9.87 5.34 -0.63
N SER A 14 -10.37 6.51 -0.23
CA SER A 14 -10.96 7.47 -1.16
C SER A 14 -10.03 7.87 -2.32
N PRO A 15 -8.69 7.95 -2.17
CA PRO A 15 -7.80 8.18 -3.30
C PRO A 15 -7.91 7.09 -4.36
N SER A 16 -7.82 5.82 -3.97
CA SER A 16 -7.92 4.72 -4.94
C SER A 16 -9.31 4.59 -5.56
N TYR A 17 -10.36 4.89 -4.79
CA TYR A 17 -11.71 5.00 -5.36
C TYR A 17 -11.80 6.07 -6.45
N THR A 18 -11.05 7.16 -6.32
CA THR A 18 -11.01 8.23 -7.34
C THR A 18 -10.17 7.79 -8.54
N LEU A 19 -9.01 7.19 -8.28
CA LEU A 19 -8.07 6.79 -9.32
C LEU A 19 -8.53 5.60 -10.18
N GLN A 20 -9.51 4.81 -9.71
CA GLN A 20 -10.09 3.70 -10.49
C GLN A 20 -10.61 4.14 -11.88
N THR A 21 -10.96 5.42 -12.05
CA THR A 21 -11.46 5.96 -13.32
C THR A 21 -10.38 5.98 -14.41
N PHE A 22 -9.11 6.00 -14.01
CA PHE A 22 -7.95 5.98 -14.90
C PHE A 22 -7.41 4.56 -15.12
N VAL A 23 -7.87 3.59 -14.33
CA VAL A 23 -7.54 2.17 -14.51
C VAL A 23 -8.35 1.60 -15.68
N PRO A 24 -7.71 0.87 -16.62
CA PRO A 24 -8.40 0.24 -17.75
C PRO A 24 -9.62 -0.58 -17.29
N PRO A 25 -10.79 -0.48 -17.98
CA PRO A 25 -12.00 -1.16 -17.55
C PRO A 25 -11.82 -2.67 -17.32
N SER A 26 -11.00 -3.31 -18.14
CA SER A 26 -10.72 -4.74 -18.06
C SER A 26 -9.90 -5.17 -16.84
N THR A 27 -9.24 -4.23 -16.17
CA THR A 27 -8.38 -4.47 -15.00
C THR A 27 -8.98 -3.87 -13.73
N ARG A 28 -10.09 -3.12 -13.84
CA ARG A 28 -10.72 -2.40 -12.73
C ARG A 28 -11.20 -3.33 -11.61
N ASP A 29 -11.76 -4.50 -11.94
CA ASP A 29 -12.20 -5.47 -10.93
C ASP A 29 -11.01 -6.03 -10.14
N ALA A 30 -9.90 -6.34 -10.82
CA ALA A 30 -8.66 -6.75 -10.16
C ALA A 30 -8.17 -5.64 -9.23
N TYR A 31 -8.03 -4.42 -9.73
CA TYR A 31 -7.63 -3.25 -8.95
C TYR A 31 -8.50 -3.08 -7.70
N LEU A 32 -9.82 -3.04 -7.84
CA LEU A 32 -10.74 -2.87 -6.71
C LEU A 32 -10.65 -4.01 -5.69
N SER A 33 -10.52 -5.26 -6.15
CA SER A 33 -10.34 -6.42 -5.27
C SER A 33 -9.03 -6.36 -4.49
N ILE A 34 -7.93 -5.95 -5.15
CA ILE A 34 -6.60 -5.76 -4.55
C ILE A 34 -6.65 -4.66 -3.48
N ARG A 35 -7.25 -3.50 -3.80
CA ARG A 35 -7.42 -2.40 -2.85
C ARG A 35 -8.31 -2.79 -1.67
N ALA A 36 -9.41 -3.50 -1.92
CA ALA A 36 -10.30 -3.98 -0.87
C ALA A 36 -9.60 -4.98 0.06
N LEU A 37 -8.86 -5.95 -0.47
CA LEU A 37 -8.05 -6.87 0.33
C LEU A 37 -7.05 -6.10 1.20
N ASN A 38 -6.34 -5.13 0.62
CA ASN A 38 -5.40 -4.31 1.37
C ASN A 38 -6.06 -3.59 2.56
N ILE A 39 -7.27 -3.05 2.37
CA ILE A 39 -8.04 -2.41 3.45
C ILE A 39 -8.42 -3.44 4.53
N GLU A 40 -8.88 -4.62 4.15
CA GLU A 40 -9.23 -5.68 5.10
C GLU A 40 -8.02 -6.10 5.93
N LEU A 41 -6.87 -6.33 5.29
CA LEU A 41 -5.63 -6.73 5.98
C LEU A 41 -5.08 -5.62 6.88
N ALA A 42 -5.03 -4.38 6.38
CA ALA A 42 -4.48 -3.23 7.12
C ALA A 42 -5.28 -2.88 8.38
N ARG A 43 -6.58 -3.22 8.42
CA ARG A 43 -7.47 -2.93 9.55
C ARG A 43 -7.57 -4.04 10.58
N ILE A 44 -6.94 -5.19 10.36
CA ILE A 44 -6.92 -6.29 11.35
C ILE A 44 -6.37 -5.82 12.71
N PRO A 45 -5.25 -5.09 12.79
CA PRO A 45 -4.75 -4.56 14.06
C PRO A 45 -5.75 -3.61 14.74
N ASP A 46 -6.55 -2.88 13.96
CA ASP A 46 -7.55 -1.93 14.48
C ASP A 46 -8.78 -2.61 15.07
N VAL A 47 -9.11 -3.83 14.64
CA VAL A 47 -10.35 -4.53 15.05
C VAL A 47 -10.12 -5.72 15.99
N VAL A 48 -8.86 -6.14 16.15
CA VAL A 48 -8.49 -7.24 17.04
C VAL A 48 -7.47 -6.77 18.08
N SER A 49 -7.67 -7.13 19.34
CA SER A 49 -6.72 -6.83 20.43
C SER A 49 -5.92 -8.05 20.88
N ASN A 50 -6.36 -9.26 20.53
CA ASN A 50 -5.68 -10.51 20.87
C ASN A 50 -4.80 -10.97 19.68
N PRO A 51 -3.47 -11.10 19.84
CA PRO A 51 -2.56 -11.49 18.76
C PRO A 51 -2.94 -12.81 18.07
N THR A 52 -3.40 -13.81 18.83
CA THR A 52 -3.85 -15.11 18.29
C THR A 52 -5.06 -14.93 17.38
N VAL A 53 -6.02 -14.09 17.76
CA VAL A 53 -7.18 -13.78 16.90
C VAL A 53 -6.75 -13.03 15.64
N GLY A 54 -5.73 -12.17 15.73
CA GLY A 54 -5.13 -11.49 14.58
C GLY A 54 -4.53 -12.49 13.60
N ALA A 55 -3.71 -13.42 14.09
CA ALA A 55 -3.11 -14.50 13.30
C ALA A 55 -4.17 -15.40 12.64
N LEU A 56 -5.24 -15.75 13.36
CA LEU A 56 -6.35 -16.52 12.78
C LEU A 56 -7.03 -15.77 11.62
N ARG A 57 -7.16 -14.43 11.69
CA ARG A 57 -7.69 -13.63 10.58
C ARG A 57 -6.74 -13.55 9.40
N MET A 58 -5.43 -13.47 9.64
CA MET A 58 -4.43 -13.54 8.56
C MET A 58 -4.50 -14.91 7.87
N GLN A 59 -4.56 -16.00 8.64
CA GLN A 59 -4.73 -17.35 8.11
C GLN A 59 -6.02 -17.51 7.31
N PHE A 60 -7.14 -16.98 7.80
CA PHE A 60 -8.41 -16.95 7.07
C PHE A 60 -8.25 -16.33 5.67
N TRP A 61 -7.53 -15.21 5.54
CA TRP A 61 -7.27 -14.60 4.25
C TRP A 61 -6.33 -15.42 3.35
N ARG A 62 -5.33 -16.11 3.92
CA ARG A 62 -4.49 -17.05 3.17
C ARG A 62 -5.33 -18.18 2.58
N ASP A 63 -6.21 -18.77 3.38
CA ASP A 63 -7.08 -19.87 2.95
C ASP A 63 -8.07 -19.41 1.88
N ASN A 64 -8.63 -18.20 2.04
CA ASN A 64 -9.53 -17.61 1.05
C ASN A 64 -8.84 -17.39 -0.30
N LEU A 65 -7.61 -16.86 -0.29
CA LEU A 65 -6.84 -16.68 -1.52
C LEU A 65 -6.47 -18.03 -2.14
N ASN A 66 -6.00 -19.00 -1.35
CA ASN A 66 -5.70 -20.34 -1.84
C ASN A 66 -6.89 -20.95 -2.60
N ARG A 67 -8.08 -20.88 -2.01
CA ARG A 67 -9.34 -21.33 -2.64
C ARG A 67 -9.73 -20.52 -3.87
N THR A 68 -9.56 -19.20 -3.82
CA THR A 68 -9.83 -18.29 -4.96
C THR A 68 -8.99 -18.64 -6.18
N PHE A 69 -7.67 -18.82 -5.98
CA PHE A 69 -6.74 -19.24 -7.03
C PHE A 69 -6.96 -20.70 -7.47
N ALA A 70 -7.50 -21.55 -6.59
CA ALA A 70 -7.94 -22.90 -6.91
C ALA A 70 -9.36 -22.96 -7.56
N LYS A 71 -9.87 -21.82 -8.04
CA LYS A 71 -11.17 -21.70 -8.73
C LYS A 71 -12.40 -22.10 -7.87
N THR A 72 -12.27 -22.06 -6.54
CA THR A 72 -13.33 -22.38 -5.59
C THR A 72 -13.52 -21.24 -4.57
N PRO A 73 -13.76 -20.00 -5.02
CA PRO A 73 -13.77 -18.85 -4.13
C PRO A 73 -14.79 -19.01 -2.99
N PRO A 74 -14.42 -18.71 -1.73
CA PRO A 74 -15.36 -18.64 -0.63
C PRO A 74 -16.39 -17.52 -0.88
N LYS A 75 -17.48 -17.53 -0.11
CA LYS A 75 -18.52 -16.48 -0.15
C LYS A 75 -18.09 -15.16 0.49
N GLU A 76 -16.79 -14.87 0.43
CA GLU A 76 -16.25 -13.58 0.84
C GLU A 76 -16.27 -12.63 -0.35
N PRO A 77 -16.81 -11.42 -0.21
CA PRO A 77 -16.90 -10.50 -1.30
C PRO A 77 -15.55 -10.37 -2.04
N VAL A 78 -14.45 -10.10 -1.34
CA VAL A 78 -13.15 -9.81 -1.98
C VAL A 78 -12.68 -10.99 -2.82
N ALA A 79 -12.87 -12.21 -2.31
CA ALA A 79 -12.53 -13.45 -2.99
C ALA A 79 -13.33 -13.66 -4.28
N ILE A 80 -14.64 -13.39 -4.26
CA ILE A 80 -15.48 -13.57 -5.46
C ILE A 80 -15.10 -12.55 -6.55
N LEU A 81 -14.85 -11.28 -6.19
CA LEU A 81 -14.45 -10.27 -7.16
C LEU A 81 -13.06 -10.56 -7.75
N LEU A 82 -12.11 -10.98 -6.91
CA LEU A 82 -10.79 -11.40 -7.37
C LEU A 82 -10.90 -12.61 -8.30
N HIS A 83 -11.72 -13.61 -7.95
CA HIS A 83 -11.96 -14.76 -8.83
C HIS A 83 -12.51 -14.32 -10.19
N HIS A 84 -13.51 -13.44 -10.22
CA HIS A 84 -14.07 -12.90 -11.46
C HIS A 84 -12.98 -12.21 -12.31
N ALA A 85 -12.14 -11.39 -11.68
CA ALA A 85 -11.04 -10.71 -12.35
C ALA A 85 -10.01 -11.69 -12.92
N LEU A 86 -9.64 -12.74 -12.17
CA LEU A 86 -8.73 -13.78 -12.62
C LEU A 86 -9.31 -14.59 -13.79
N THR A 87 -10.59 -14.97 -13.73
CA THR A 87 -11.27 -15.68 -14.82
C THR A 87 -11.37 -14.81 -16.06
N SER A 88 -11.73 -13.53 -15.92
CA SER A 88 -11.77 -12.57 -17.04
C SER A 88 -10.40 -12.29 -17.63
N LEU A 89 -9.34 -12.33 -16.83
CA LEU A 89 -7.97 -12.23 -17.32
C LEU A 89 -7.61 -13.46 -18.17
N GLN A 90 -7.84 -14.67 -17.65
CA GLN A 90 -7.55 -15.92 -18.34
C GLN A 90 -8.37 -16.11 -19.63
N SER A 91 -9.61 -15.60 -19.68
CA SER A 91 -10.41 -15.68 -20.90
C SER A 91 -9.97 -14.72 -22.00
N ARG A 92 -9.32 -13.60 -21.64
CA ARG A 92 -8.79 -12.62 -22.60
C ARG A 92 -7.38 -12.96 -23.09
N TYR A 93 -6.61 -13.69 -22.29
CA TYR A 93 -5.22 -14.03 -22.59
C TYR A 93 -5.01 -15.52 -22.34
N GLU A 94 -5.17 -16.32 -23.41
CA GLU A 94 -4.96 -17.76 -23.35
C GLU A 94 -3.52 -18.10 -22.93
N GLY A 95 -3.37 -19.08 -22.03
CA GLY A 95 -2.07 -19.50 -21.52
C GLY A 95 -1.46 -18.63 -20.41
N ILE A 96 -2.10 -17.52 -20.02
CA ILE A 96 -1.58 -16.69 -18.92
C ILE A 96 -1.60 -17.45 -17.58
N THR A 97 -0.46 -17.41 -16.88
CA THR A 97 -0.33 -17.95 -15.53
C THR A 97 -0.57 -16.87 -14.49
N THR A 98 -1.26 -17.21 -13.41
CA THR A 98 -1.53 -16.29 -12.29
C THR A 98 -0.86 -16.74 -10.99
N SER A 99 0.12 -17.66 -11.08
CA SER A 99 0.86 -18.19 -9.93
C SER A 99 1.69 -17.12 -9.24
N VAL A 100 2.36 -16.26 -10.02
CA VAL A 100 3.13 -15.12 -9.52
C VAL A 100 2.24 -14.18 -8.70
N MET A 101 1.05 -13.86 -9.21
CA MET A 101 0.09 -13.01 -8.48
C MET A 101 -0.28 -13.65 -7.13
N LYS A 102 -0.47 -14.97 -7.07
CA LYS A 102 -0.73 -15.67 -5.81
C LYS A 102 0.45 -15.49 -4.84
N GLY A 103 1.68 -15.66 -5.30
CA GLY A 103 2.90 -15.44 -4.50
C GLY A 103 2.94 -14.03 -3.91
N TRP A 104 2.68 -13.00 -4.73
CA TRP A 104 2.63 -11.61 -4.29
C TRP A 104 1.50 -11.32 -3.29
N PHE A 105 0.31 -11.89 -3.45
CA PHE A 105 -0.73 -11.77 -2.43
C PHE A 105 -0.29 -12.38 -1.09
N MET A 106 0.37 -13.54 -1.11
CA MET A 106 0.90 -14.16 0.11
C MET A 106 2.01 -13.31 0.73
N LYS A 107 2.90 -12.74 -0.09
CA LYS A 107 3.94 -11.79 0.34
C LYS A 107 3.32 -10.63 1.14
N VAL A 108 2.28 -9.97 0.61
CA VAL A 108 1.57 -8.89 1.32
C VAL A 108 0.99 -9.34 2.67
N ILE A 109 0.34 -10.50 2.74
CA ILE A 109 -0.23 -11.00 4.00
C ILE A 109 0.88 -11.27 5.02
N ASN A 110 1.94 -11.97 4.61
CA ASN A 110 3.05 -12.34 5.49
C ASN A 110 3.76 -11.09 6.03
N THR A 111 4.03 -10.09 5.19
CA THR A 111 4.63 -8.83 5.63
C THR A 111 3.71 -8.06 6.58
N ARG A 112 2.40 -8.02 6.33
CA ARG A 112 1.46 -7.36 7.25
C ARG A 112 1.34 -8.07 8.59
N GLU A 113 1.35 -9.40 8.60
CA GLU A 113 1.33 -10.18 9.84
C GLU A 113 2.60 -9.96 10.68
N GLN A 114 3.77 -9.87 10.04
CA GLN A 114 5.05 -9.62 10.72
C GLN A 114 5.07 -8.31 11.53
N TYR A 115 4.37 -7.28 11.04
CA TYR A 115 4.31 -5.95 11.67
C TYR A 115 2.98 -5.68 12.41
N MET A 116 2.15 -6.69 12.60
CA MET A 116 0.82 -6.56 13.23
C MET A 116 0.89 -6.16 14.71
N ASP A 117 2.03 -6.39 15.36
CA ASP A 117 2.31 -5.99 16.74
C ASP A 117 2.79 -4.54 16.87
N ASN A 118 2.81 -3.77 15.78
CA ASN A 118 3.30 -2.39 15.73
C ASN A 118 4.74 -2.24 16.23
N ARG A 119 5.58 -3.28 16.08
CA ARG A 119 7.00 -3.17 16.36
C ARG A 119 7.63 -2.00 15.57
N PRO A 120 8.59 -1.27 16.15
CA PRO A 120 9.32 -0.24 15.42
C PRO A 120 10.15 -0.84 14.30
N TYR A 121 10.46 -0.02 13.30
CA TYR A 121 11.34 -0.42 12.20
C TYR A 121 12.80 -0.25 12.63
N ALA A 122 13.64 -1.25 12.31
CA ALA A 122 15.04 -1.22 12.73
C ALA A 122 15.80 -0.01 12.17
N ASN A 123 15.54 0.33 10.90
CA ASN A 123 16.15 1.42 10.19
C ASN A 123 15.24 1.92 9.05
N LEU A 124 15.66 2.98 8.35
CA LEU A 124 14.92 3.52 7.22
C LEU A 124 14.69 2.48 6.10
N GLU A 125 15.71 1.66 5.81
CA GLU A 125 15.65 0.58 4.83
C GLU A 125 14.56 -0.45 5.16
N ALA A 126 14.34 -0.76 6.44
CA ALA A 126 13.26 -1.67 6.87
C ALA A 126 11.86 -1.10 6.55
N VAL A 127 11.68 0.22 6.59
CA VAL A 127 10.42 0.87 6.16
C VAL A 127 10.28 0.77 4.64
N GLU A 128 11.34 0.97 3.89
CA GLU A 128 11.33 0.81 2.43
C GLU A 128 10.98 -0.62 2.01
N MET A 129 11.61 -1.60 2.66
CA MET A 129 11.34 -3.02 2.43
C MET A 129 9.90 -3.40 2.80
N TYR A 130 9.37 -2.83 3.89
CA TYR A 130 7.96 -2.98 4.23
C TYR A 130 7.05 -2.38 3.15
N ALA A 131 7.37 -1.18 2.67
CA ALA A 131 6.60 -0.48 1.64
C ALA A 131 6.66 -1.21 0.28
N GLU A 132 7.79 -1.81 -0.06
CA GLU A 132 7.97 -2.65 -1.25
C GLU A 132 7.09 -3.90 -1.22
N ASN A 133 7.23 -4.68 -0.14
CA ASN A 133 6.49 -5.93 0.04
C ASN A 133 4.99 -5.74 0.28
N THR A 134 4.53 -4.49 0.49
CA THR A 134 3.11 -4.16 0.63
C THR A 134 2.63 -3.30 -0.52
N TYR A 135 2.94 -2.00 -0.53
CA TYR A 135 2.36 -1.03 -1.46
C TYR A 135 2.88 -1.16 -2.90
N SER A 136 4.18 -1.40 -3.12
CA SER A 136 4.70 -1.71 -4.47
C SER A 136 4.12 -3.01 -5.00
N THR A 137 4.07 -4.04 -4.16
CA THR A 137 3.47 -5.34 -4.51
C THR A 137 2.01 -5.22 -4.95
N LEU A 138 1.21 -4.31 -4.37
CA LEU A 138 -0.16 -4.03 -4.85
C LEU A 138 -0.19 -3.41 -6.26
N MET A 139 0.83 -2.60 -6.60
CA MET A 139 0.97 -2.04 -7.94
C MET A 139 1.38 -3.12 -8.94
N TYR A 140 2.34 -3.98 -8.61
CA TYR A 140 2.72 -5.14 -9.43
C TYR A 140 1.54 -6.07 -9.68
N LEU A 141 0.75 -6.38 -8.65
CA LEU A 141 -0.48 -7.16 -8.79
C LEU A 141 -1.48 -6.52 -9.77
N THR A 142 -1.56 -5.19 -9.80
CA THR A 142 -2.44 -4.49 -10.73
C THR A 142 -1.87 -4.50 -12.15
N LEU A 143 -0.55 -4.34 -12.32
CA LEU A 143 0.14 -4.41 -13.62
C LEU A 143 0.07 -5.82 -14.23
N ALA A 144 0.24 -6.87 -13.42
CA ALA A 144 0.06 -8.25 -13.85
C ALA A 144 -1.39 -8.57 -14.28
N ALA A 145 -2.38 -7.88 -13.73
CA ALA A 145 -3.76 -7.95 -14.20
C ALA A 145 -4.04 -7.13 -15.48
N LEU A 146 -3.09 -6.30 -15.92
CA LEU A 146 -3.05 -5.59 -17.20
C LEU A 146 -2.18 -6.31 -18.26
N PRO A 147 -2.00 -7.62 -18.09
CA PRO A 147 -0.79 -8.41 -18.37
C PRO A 147 0.33 -7.62 -19.05
N LEU A 148 0.97 -6.79 -18.26
CA LEU A 148 2.08 -5.96 -18.67
C LEU A 148 3.34 -6.53 -18.00
N ASN A 149 4.24 -7.10 -18.80
CA ASN A 149 5.49 -7.68 -18.33
C ASN A 149 6.65 -6.75 -18.72
N SER A 150 6.76 -5.62 -18.04
CA SER A 150 7.73 -4.56 -18.35
C SER A 150 8.52 -4.19 -17.12
N MET A 151 9.82 -4.47 -17.16
CA MET A 151 10.76 -4.10 -16.10
C MET A 151 10.72 -2.60 -15.85
N ALA A 152 10.66 -1.80 -16.90
CA ALA A 152 10.62 -0.33 -16.81
C ALA A 152 9.40 0.15 -16.00
N VAL A 153 8.22 -0.41 -16.28
CA VAL A 153 6.97 0.00 -15.60
C VAL A 153 6.93 -0.51 -14.16
N ASP A 154 7.39 -1.73 -13.91
CA ASP A 154 7.52 -2.26 -12.55
C ASP A 154 8.53 -1.46 -11.73
N HIS A 155 9.64 -1.04 -12.33
CA HIS A 155 10.65 -0.22 -11.65
C HIS A 155 10.07 1.13 -11.22
N VAL A 156 9.33 1.82 -12.11
CA VAL A 156 8.62 3.06 -11.73
C VAL A 156 7.56 2.78 -10.66
N ALA A 157 6.83 1.68 -10.77
CA ALA A 157 5.84 1.26 -9.78
C ALA A 157 6.46 0.95 -8.41
N SER A 158 7.67 0.40 -8.35
CA SER A 158 8.43 0.17 -7.12
C SER A 158 8.63 1.46 -6.33
N HIS A 159 9.18 2.49 -6.98
CA HIS A 159 9.41 3.76 -6.30
C HIS A 159 8.11 4.44 -5.86
N ILE A 160 7.07 4.42 -6.69
CA ILE A 160 5.76 4.98 -6.32
C ILE A 160 5.15 4.19 -5.15
N GLY A 161 5.27 2.87 -5.16
CA GLY A 161 4.82 1.98 -4.11
C GLY A 161 5.55 2.23 -2.79
N LYS A 162 6.88 2.28 -2.80
CA LYS A 162 7.72 2.63 -1.65
C LYS A 162 7.33 3.98 -1.05
N ALA A 163 7.23 5.02 -1.88
CA ALA A 163 6.77 6.34 -1.45
C ALA A 163 5.38 6.30 -0.80
N THR A 164 4.45 5.57 -1.41
CA THR A 164 3.07 5.45 -0.92
C THR A 164 3.02 4.69 0.41
N GLY A 165 3.84 3.65 0.58
CA GLY A 165 3.93 2.88 1.81
C GLY A 165 4.56 3.66 2.95
N ILE A 166 5.66 4.36 2.71
CA ILE A 166 6.27 5.26 3.71
C ILE A 166 5.27 6.34 4.14
N ALA A 167 4.59 6.99 3.18
CA ALA A 167 3.56 7.98 3.48
C ALA A 167 2.38 7.39 4.28
N ALA A 168 2.03 6.11 4.06
CA ALA A 168 1.00 5.43 4.83
C ALA A 168 1.44 5.11 6.26
N VAL A 169 2.70 4.72 6.49
CA VAL A 169 3.27 4.55 7.83
C VAL A 169 3.20 5.86 8.61
N LEU A 170 3.67 6.96 8.01
CA LEU A 170 3.60 8.29 8.63
C LEU A 170 2.15 8.69 8.93
N ARG A 171 1.23 8.54 7.96
CA ARG A 171 -0.19 8.84 8.16
C ARG A 171 -0.85 8.01 9.27
N GLY A 172 -0.38 6.78 9.47
CA GLY A 172 -0.86 5.87 10.52
C GLY A 172 -0.33 6.21 11.92
N LEU A 173 0.80 6.91 12.03
CA LEU A 173 1.48 7.16 13.30
C LEU A 173 0.57 7.75 14.39
N PRO A 174 -0.25 8.80 14.16
CA PRO A 174 -1.14 9.32 15.20
C PRO A 174 -2.14 8.31 15.73
N LEU A 175 -2.63 7.40 14.87
CA LEU A 175 -3.64 6.41 15.23
C LEU A 175 -3.04 5.23 16.00
N ILE A 176 -1.78 4.91 15.73
CA ILE A 176 -1.05 3.83 16.40
C ILE A 176 -0.49 4.31 17.75
N ALA A 177 0.02 5.54 17.80
CA ALA A 177 0.50 6.16 19.03
C ALA A 177 -0.65 6.42 20.02
N PHE A 178 -1.84 6.76 19.52
CA PHE A 178 -3.02 7.06 20.33
C PHE A 178 -4.24 6.25 19.85
N PRO A 179 -4.28 4.94 20.12
CA PRO A 179 -5.37 4.09 19.67
C PRO A 179 -6.70 4.51 20.32
N PRO A 180 -7.81 4.49 19.59
CA PRO A 180 -9.12 4.77 20.17
C PRO A 180 -9.48 3.72 21.23
N PRO A 181 -10.32 4.07 22.22
CA PRO A 181 -10.76 3.13 23.23
C PRO A 181 -11.44 1.90 22.58
N PRO A 182 -11.31 0.71 23.19
CA PRO A 182 -11.87 -0.51 22.63
C PRO A 182 -13.40 -0.41 22.49
N ASN A 183 -13.92 -0.83 21.34
CA ASN A 183 -15.36 -0.84 21.10
C ASN A 183 -16.05 -1.89 21.99
N HIS A 184 -16.87 -1.45 22.95
CA HIS A 184 -17.61 -2.30 23.89
C HIS A 184 -18.67 -3.22 23.26
N HIS A 185 -18.96 -3.07 21.96
CA HIS A 185 -19.99 -3.85 21.25
C HIS A 185 -19.44 -5.03 20.42
N SER A 186 -18.16 -5.40 20.57
CA SER A 186 -17.63 -6.56 19.84
C SER A 186 -17.82 -7.87 20.62
N ASN A 187 -18.50 -8.85 20.03
CA ASN A 187 -18.59 -10.23 20.56
C ASN A 187 -17.22 -10.95 20.57
N ASN A 188 -16.14 -10.31 20.13
CA ASN A 188 -14.78 -10.84 20.16
C ASN A 188 -14.25 -11.02 21.60
N ALA A 189 -14.83 -10.34 22.59
CA ALA A 189 -14.41 -10.47 23.99
C ALA A 189 -14.62 -11.89 24.55
N ALA A 190 -15.68 -12.58 24.13
CA ALA A 190 -16.00 -13.92 24.61
C ALA A 190 -15.03 -14.99 24.08
N PHE A 191 -14.55 -14.86 22.84
CA PHE A 191 -13.57 -15.78 22.26
C PHE A 191 -12.15 -15.56 22.81
N GLY A 192 -11.77 -14.30 23.07
CA GLY A 192 -10.47 -13.98 23.68
C GLY A 192 -10.30 -14.50 25.11
N GLY A 193 -11.39 -14.49 25.90
CA GLY A 193 -11.39 -15.04 27.27
C GLY A 193 -11.24 -16.57 27.33
N ALA A 194 -11.75 -17.29 26.33
CA ALA A 194 -11.60 -18.76 26.24
C ALA A 194 -10.16 -19.20 25.89
N LEU A 195 -9.36 -18.31 25.31
CA LEU A 195 -7.96 -18.55 24.93
C LEU A 195 -6.96 -17.96 25.94
N GLY A 196 -7.41 -17.57 27.14
CA GLY A 196 -6.52 -17.08 28.21
C GLY A 196 -5.86 -15.73 27.93
N GLY A 197 -6.37 -14.94 26.97
CA GLY A 197 -5.82 -13.62 26.65
C GLY A 197 -6.39 -12.54 27.55
N ASN A 198 -5.54 -11.88 28.35
CA ASN A 198 -5.91 -10.61 28.98
C ASN A 198 -6.27 -9.60 27.88
N ALA A 199 -7.49 -9.07 27.91
CA ALA A 199 -7.89 -7.94 27.08
C ALA A 199 -7.22 -6.66 27.62
N GLY A 200 -5.90 -6.59 27.56
CA GLY A 200 -5.15 -5.38 27.88
C GLY A 200 -5.59 -4.24 26.97
N SER A 201 -5.68 -3.04 27.53
CA SER A 201 -5.79 -1.81 26.74
C SER A 201 -4.69 -1.80 25.67
N ARG A 202 -5.03 -1.52 24.41
CA ARG A 202 -4.01 -1.35 23.36
C ARG A 202 -3.04 -0.26 23.80
N GLN A 203 -1.79 -0.65 24.04
CA GLN A 203 -0.74 0.31 24.34
C GLN A 203 -0.33 0.99 23.04
N GLY A 204 -0.24 2.32 23.07
CA GLY A 204 0.23 3.09 21.93
C GLY A 204 1.67 2.73 21.59
N ALA A 205 2.03 2.84 20.31
CA ALA A 205 3.37 2.56 19.82
C ALA A 205 3.82 3.61 18.80
N VAL A 206 5.14 3.85 18.71
CA VAL A 206 5.73 4.74 17.71
C VAL A 206 6.40 3.93 16.61
N VAL A 207 5.80 3.94 15.41
CA VAL A 207 6.23 3.14 14.24
C VAL A 207 7.19 3.90 13.32
N LEU A 208 8.17 4.59 13.88
CA LEU A 208 9.24 5.25 13.13
C LEU A 208 10.52 4.39 13.11
N PRO A 209 11.44 4.62 12.15
CA PRO A 209 12.76 3.99 12.16
C PRO A 209 13.55 4.34 13.42
N LEU A 210 14.12 3.33 14.07
CA LEU A 210 14.89 3.52 15.31
C LEU A 210 16.17 4.35 15.09
N ASP A 211 16.84 4.18 13.95
CA ASP A 211 18.00 4.98 13.56
C ASP A 211 17.66 6.47 13.42
N ILE A 212 16.54 6.78 12.73
CA ILE A 212 16.07 8.16 12.55
C ILE A 212 15.60 8.76 13.88
N MET A 213 14.90 7.98 14.72
CA MET A 213 14.52 8.42 16.06
C MET A 213 15.75 8.74 16.90
N ALA A 214 16.77 7.88 16.89
CA ALA A 214 18.01 8.09 17.64
C ALA A 214 18.75 9.34 17.14
N GLU A 215 18.87 9.51 15.82
CA GLU A 215 19.55 10.65 15.20
C GLU A 215 18.84 11.99 15.50
N ALA A 216 17.50 11.99 15.52
CA ALA A 216 16.69 13.17 15.84
C ALA A 216 16.46 13.36 17.36
N GLY A 217 16.95 12.45 18.21
CA GLY A 217 16.78 12.52 19.66
C GLY A 217 15.35 12.24 20.14
N VAL A 218 14.54 11.55 19.34
CA VAL A 218 13.15 11.20 19.67
C VAL A 218 13.11 10.07 20.70
N LYS A 219 12.35 10.27 21.77
CA LYS A 219 12.05 9.24 22.76
C LYS A 219 10.58 8.85 22.64
N GLU A 220 10.30 7.56 22.56
CA GLU A 220 8.93 7.05 22.43
C GLU A 220 8.02 7.55 23.57
N GLU A 221 8.48 7.55 24.81
CA GLU A 221 7.71 8.04 25.96
C GLU A 221 7.28 9.50 25.79
N GLU A 222 8.17 10.36 25.28
CA GLU A 222 7.86 11.78 25.04
C GLU A 222 6.80 11.93 23.95
N VAL A 223 6.83 11.10 22.91
CA VAL A 223 5.78 11.06 21.87
C VAL A 223 4.45 10.63 22.45
N LEU A 224 4.42 9.57 23.28
CA LEU A 224 3.19 9.08 23.89
C LEU A 224 2.63 10.05 24.95
N ARG A 225 3.46 10.92 25.52
CA ARG A 225 3.06 11.91 26.54
C ARG A 225 2.66 13.26 25.94
N HIS A 226 3.42 13.74 24.97
CA HIS A 226 3.32 15.11 24.43
C HIS A 226 2.80 15.14 22.99
N GLY A 227 2.66 13.99 22.32
CA GLY A 227 2.16 13.92 20.95
C GLY A 227 3.04 14.72 20.00
N ALA A 228 2.42 15.66 19.28
CA ALA A 228 3.09 16.52 18.31
C ALA A 228 4.22 17.38 18.88
N ASP A 229 4.17 17.69 20.19
CA ASP A 229 5.14 18.56 20.86
C ASP A 229 6.39 17.80 21.35
N ALA A 230 6.48 16.48 21.08
CA ALA A 230 7.63 15.69 21.48
C ALA A 230 8.92 16.16 20.78
N PRO A 231 10.01 16.40 21.53
CA PRO A 231 11.28 16.88 20.96
C PRO A 231 11.80 15.97 19.84
N GLY A 232 12.24 16.57 18.73
CA GLY A 232 12.83 15.88 17.58
C GLY A 232 11.82 15.14 16.69
N LEU A 233 10.54 15.03 17.07
CA LEU A 233 9.58 14.21 16.33
C LEU A 233 9.33 14.74 14.91
N LYS A 234 9.18 16.05 14.75
CA LYS A 234 9.04 16.69 13.44
C LYS A 234 10.25 16.47 12.55
N ASP A 235 11.46 16.53 13.10
CA ASP A 235 12.71 16.29 12.36
C ASP A 235 12.81 14.82 11.91
N ALA A 236 12.40 13.88 12.77
CA ALA A 236 12.30 12.48 12.40
C ALA A 236 11.27 12.24 11.28
N ILE A 237 10.08 12.85 11.39
CA ILE A 237 9.03 12.77 10.36
C ILE A 237 9.53 13.39 9.05
N PHE A 238 10.22 14.53 9.11
CA PHE A 238 10.83 15.20 7.97
C PHE A 238 11.80 14.27 7.23
N LYS A 239 12.71 13.59 7.94
CA LYS A 239 13.67 12.66 7.34
C LYS A 239 12.99 11.48 6.64
N VAL A 240 12.02 10.86 7.30
CA VAL A 240 11.25 9.74 6.71
C VAL A 240 10.41 10.21 5.51
N ALA A 241 9.80 11.40 5.61
CA ALA A 241 9.02 11.99 4.51
C ALA A 241 9.90 12.38 3.33
N THR A 242 11.12 12.84 3.57
CA THR A 242 12.12 13.14 2.54
C THR A 242 12.41 11.88 1.73
N ARG A 243 12.64 10.74 2.39
CA ARG A 243 12.85 9.46 1.70
C ARG A 243 11.70 9.05 0.78
N ALA A 244 10.45 9.30 1.21
CA ALA A 244 9.27 9.07 0.38
C ALA A 244 9.22 10.02 -0.84
N ASN A 245 9.58 11.28 -0.64
CA ASN A 245 9.64 12.28 -1.71
C ASN A 245 10.76 11.98 -2.71
N ASP A 246 11.92 11.50 -2.25
CA ASP A 246 13.04 11.09 -3.11
C ASP A 246 12.61 9.99 -4.07
N HIS A 247 11.89 8.98 -3.60
CA HIS A 247 11.30 7.96 -4.49
C HIS A 247 10.33 8.56 -5.52
N LEU A 248 9.52 9.56 -5.16
CA LEU A 248 8.67 10.25 -6.15
C LEU A 248 9.48 11.10 -7.13
N ILE A 249 10.61 11.66 -6.73
CA ILE A 249 11.53 12.36 -7.64
C ILE A 249 12.12 11.35 -8.63
N THR A 250 12.69 10.26 -8.14
CA THR A 250 13.26 9.18 -8.96
C THR A 250 12.22 8.63 -9.95
N ALA A 251 11.01 8.30 -9.48
CA ALA A 251 9.93 7.83 -10.34
C ALA A 251 9.56 8.83 -11.46
N ARG A 252 9.59 10.13 -11.18
CA ARG A 252 9.32 11.18 -12.18
C ARG A 252 10.46 11.33 -13.19
N GLU A 253 11.70 11.24 -12.75
CA GLU A 253 12.87 11.26 -13.64
C GLU A 253 12.88 10.04 -14.56
N MET A 254 12.67 8.84 -14.01
CA MET A 254 12.54 7.62 -14.79
C MET A 254 11.40 7.71 -15.80
N LEU A 255 10.22 8.17 -15.37
CA LEU A 255 9.07 8.37 -16.26
C LEU A 255 9.45 9.28 -17.43
N LYS A 256 10.12 10.40 -17.17
CA LYS A 256 10.58 11.34 -18.20
C LYS A 256 11.61 10.71 -19.14
N ASN A 257 12.54 9.92 -18.62
CA ASN A 257 13.56 9.23 -19.42
C ASN A 257 12.92 8.19 -20.34
N LEU A 258 12.06 7.33 -19.79
CA LEU A 258 11.36 6.28 -20.53
C LEU A 258 10.43 6.87 -21.61
N GLN A 259 9.73 7.98 -21.32
CA GLN A 259 8.95 8.72 -22.31
C GLN A 259 9.79 9.31 -23.45
N ALA A 260 11.06 9.59 -23.18
CA ALA A 260 12.02 10.07 -24.17
C ALA A 260 12.75 8.93 -24.90
N GLY A 261 12.35 7.67 -24.68
CA GLY A 261 12.99 6.49 -25.28
C GLY A 261 14.39 6.20 -24.72
N ARG A 262 14.64 6.57 -23.46
CA ARG A 262 15.93 6.35 -22.79
C ARG A 262 15.78 5.31 -21.67
N ASP A 263 16.90 4.75 -21.24
CA ASP A 263 16.97 3.90 -20.05
C ASP A 263 16.45 4.61 -18.79
N ALA A 264 15.94 3.83 -17.82
CA ALA A 264 15.40 4.32 -16.56
C ALA A 264 16.41 5.18 -15.76
N GLY A 265 17.71 4.94 -15.94
CA GLY A 265 18.81 5.71 -15.35
C GLY A 265 19.54 4.98 -14.23
N HIS A 266 19.01 3.84 -13.76
CA HIS A 266 19.69 2.89 -12.88
C HIS A 266 19.03 1.52 -12.98
N GLU A 267 19.75 0.49 -12.51
CA GLU A 267 19.24 -0.89 -12.49
C GLU A 267 18.07 -1.04 -11.52
N PHE A 268 17.18 -1.98 -11.84
CA PHE A 268 16.06 -2.32 -10.98
C PHE A 268 16.52 -3.31 -9.91
N GLU A 269 16.56 -2.88 -8.66
CA GLU A 269 17.08 -3.66 -7.53
C GLU A 269 16.32 -4.97 -7.24
N HIS A 270 15.07 -5.09 -7.71
CA HIS A 270 14.23 -6.29 -7.56
C HIS A 270 14.21 -7.18 -8.81
N GLN A 271 15.03 -6.86 -9.82
CA GLN A 271 15.17 -7.69 -11.01
C GLN A 271 15.69 -9.09 -10.63
N GLY A 272 15.05 -10.13 -11.15
CA GLY A 272 15.43 -11.52 -10.87
C GLY A 272 14.88 -12.08 -9.56
N GLU A 273 14.17 -11.28 -8.75
CA GLU A 273 13.33 -11.83 -7.68
C GLU A 273 12.16 -12.65 -8.23
N GLU A 274 11.58 -13.52 -7.38
CA GLU A 274 10.40 -14.29 -7.76
C GLU A 274 9.24 -13.37 -8.20
N GLY A 275 8.84 -13.54 -9.46
CA GLY A 275 7.78 -12.73 -10.10
C GLY A 275 8.28 -11.58 -10.96
N HIS A 276 9.58 -11.25 -10.91
CA HIS A 276 10.21 -10.17 -11.68
C HIS A 276 11.11 -10.74 -12.79
N LEU A 277 10.52 -11.61 -13.62
CA LEU A 277 11.17 -12.24 -14.78
C LEU A 277 10.68 -11.60 -16.07
N TYR A 278 11.57 -10.84 -16.70
CA TYR A 278 11.29 -10.07 -17.91
C TYR A 278 11.96 -10.70 -19.13
N HIS A 279 11.38 -10.48 -20.30
CA HIS A 279 12.06 -10.73 -21.57
C HIS A 279 12.70 -9.42 -22.04
N ASP A 280 13.81 -9.50 -22.76
CA ASP A 280 14.43 -8.33 -23.37
C ASP A 280 13.41 -7.59 -24.24
N SER A 281 13.19 -6.32 -23.94
CA SER A 281 12.23 -5.46 -24.60
C SER A 281 12.94 -4.28 -25.23
N SER A 282 12.58 -3.92 -26.46
CA SER A 282 13.12 -2.73 -27.11
C SER A 282 12.57 -1.45 -26.47
N GLU A 283 13.27 -0.33 -26.65
CA GLU A 283 12.88 0.99 -26.12
C GLU A 283 11.45 1.41 -26.55
N ASP A 284 11.08 1.17 -27.81
CA ASP A 284 9.73 1.45 -28.33
C ASP A 284 8.64 0.65 -27.59
N THR A 285 8.98 -0.55 -27.13
CA THR A 285 8.06 -1.42 -26.37
C THR A 285 7.85 -0.85 -24.96
N GLN A 286 8.90 -0.31 -24.34
CA GLN A 286 8.84 0.26 -23.00
C GLN A 286 7.96 1.51 -22.94
N ALA A 287 8.03 2.40 -23.92
CA ALA A 287 7.18 3.59 -23.98
C ALA A 287 5.69 3.24 -24.15
N ASN A 288 5.38 2.22 -24.96
CA ASN A 288 4.01 1.73 -25.13
C ASN A 288 3.48 1.07 -23.84
N ASP A 289 4.29 0.22 -23.21
CA ASP A 289 3.93 -0.39 -21.93
C ASP A 289 3.69 0.69 -20.87
N LEU A 290 4.54 1.71 -20.81
CA LEU A 290 4.34 2.83 -19.90
C LEU A 290 3.00 3.53 -20.13
N GLU A 291 2.62 3.78 -21.38
CA GLU A 291 1.34 4.39 -21.74
C GLU A 291 0.15 3.52 -21.29
N ARG A 292 0.25 2.20 -21.48
CA ARG A 292 -0.77 1.24 -21.03
C ARG A 292 -0.88 1.20 -19.50
N GLY A 293 0.26 1.18 -18.81
CA GLY A 293 0.39 1.11 -17.35
C GLY A 293 0.14 2.42 -16.62
N PHE A 294 0.10 3.56 -17.33
CA PHE A 294 0.10 4.90 -16.72
C PHE A 294 -0.99 5.11 -15.67
N GLY A 295 -2.20 4.59 -15.93
CA GLY A 295 -3.33 4.68 -15.01
C GLY A 295 -3.07 4.07 -13.62
N ILE A 296 -2.16 3.09 -13.54
CA ILE A 296 -1.76 2.42 -12.29
C ILE A 296 -0.71 3.26 -11.55
N LEU A 297 0.19 3.91 -12.29
CA LEU A 297 1.21 4.81 -11.76
C LEU A 297 0.62 6.10 -11.13
N MET A 298 -0.65 6.40 -11.42
CA MET A 298 -1.38 7.55 -10.86
C MET A 298 -1.43 7.57 -9.33
N GLN A 299 -1.11 6.46 -8.63
CA GLN A 299 -0.97 6.45 -7.16
C GLN A 299 0.09 7.42 -6.64
N ALA A 300 1.05 7.85 -7.47
CA ALA A 300 1.99 8.90 -7.12
C ALA A 300 1.31 10.24 -6.79
N VAL A 301 0.19 10.57 -7.46
CA VAL A 301 -0.49 11.87 -7.31
C VAL A 301 -1.04 12.09 -5.90
N PRO A 302 -1.86 11.21 -5.31
CA PRO A 302 -2.33 11.41 -3.94
C PRO A 302 -1.20 11.33 -2.91
N THR A 303 -0.17 10.52 -3.15
CA THR A 303 1.01 10.45 -2.26
C THR A 303 1.75 11.79 -2.24
N ARG A 304 2.04 12.37 -3.42
CA ARG A 304 2.64 13.71 -3.55
C ARG A 304 1.79 14.78 -2.86
N LEU A 305 0.48 14.81 -3.13
CA LEU A 305 -0.42 15.80 -2.51
C LEU A 305 -0.46 15.69 -0.98
N TRP A 306 -0.34 14.48 -0.43
CA TRP A 306 -0.28 14.29 1.02
C TRP A 306 1.07 14.74 1.60
N LEU A 307 2.20 14.45 0.95
CA LEU A 307 3.52 14.93 1.36
C LEU A 307 3.61 16.47 1.32
N GLU A 308 3.09 17.11 0.27
CA GLU A 308 2.99 18.58 0.18
C GLU A 308 2.12 19.19 1.29
N LYS A 309 1.12 18.45 1.78
CA LYS A 309 0.31 18.90 2.92
C LYS A 309 1.07 18.73 4.24
N LEU A 310 1.80 17.64 4.39
CA LEU A 310 2.64 17.38 5.56
C LEU A 310 3.73 18.45 5.71
N GLU A 311 4.39 18.82 4.62
CA GLU A 311 5.36 19.92 4.58
C GLU A 311 4.74 21.26 5.01
N LYS A 312 3.55 21.59 4.51
CA LYS A 312 2.85 22.85 4.87
C LYS A 312 2.48 22.97 6.33
N VAL A 313 2.38 21.85 7.04
CA VAL A 313 2.13 21.83 8.47
C VAL A 313 3.39 21.55 9.28
N ASP A 314 4.56 21.82 8.70
CA ASP A 314 5.85 21.70 9.38
C ASP A 314 6.08 20.29 9.94
N PHE A 315 5.73 19.29 9.12
CA PHE A 315 5.89 17.87 9.43
C PHE A 315 5.18 17.41 10.72
N ASP A 316 4.24 18.19 11.23
CA ASP A 316 3.32 17.77 12.30
C ASP A 316 2.29 16.80 11.74
N VAL A 317 2.51 15.51 11.96
CA VAL A 317 1.64 14.45 11.46
C VAL A 317 0.32 14.31 12.22
N PHE A 318 0.16 14.96 13.38
CA PHE A 318 -1.06 14.89 14.21
C PHE A 318 -2.16 15.84 13.73
N ARG A 319 -1.80 16.77 12.83
CA ARG A 319 -2.70 17.78 12.27
C ARG A 319 -3.97 17.16 11.67
N PRO A 320 -5.18 17.59 12.09
CA PRO A 320 -6.42 17.02 11.59
C PRO A 320 -6.61 17.22 10.08
N GLU A 321 -6.00 18.26 9.50
CA GLU A 321 -6.05 18.56 8.07
C GLU A 321 -5.42 17.46 7.20
N LEU A 322 -4.47 16.69 7.75
CA LEU A 322 -3.82 15.55 7.06
C LEU A 322 -4.73 14.32 6.94
N ARG A 323 -5.78 14.24 7.77
CA ARG A 323 -6.81 13.19 7.72
C ARG A 323 -7.98 13.55 6.81
N ALA A 324 -8.11 14.83 6.46
CA ALA A 324 -9.17 15.30 5.60
C ALA A 324 -8.98 14.81 4.15
N ARG A 325 -10.10 14.50 3.48
CA ARG A 325 -10.11 14.09 2.08
C ARG A 325 -9.48 15.18 1.20
N GLU A 326 -8.62 14.77 0.28
CA GLU A 326 -8.02 15.68 -0.71
C GLU A 326 -9.04 16.04 -1.80
N TRP A 327 -9.65 17.21 -1.68
CA TRP A 327 -10.68 17.68 -2.61
C TRP A 327 -10.11 18.02 -4.00
N LYS A 328 -8.81 18.36 -4.10
CA LYS A 328 -8.15 18.67 -5.39
C LYS A 328 -7.80 17.41 -6.18
N LEU A 329 -7.86 16.23 -5.57
CA LEU A 329 -7.39 14.97 -6.16
C LEU A 329 -8.04 14.68 -7.52
N PRO A 330 -9.37 14.74 -7.72
CA PRO A 330 -9.97 14.41 -9.01
C PRO A 330 -9.44 15.29 -10.15
N TYR A 331 -9.35 16.60 -9.92
CA TYR A 331 -8.84 17.55 -10.91
C TYR A 331 -7.34 17.38 -11.17
N LYS A 332 -6.54 17.22 -10.11
CA LYS A 332 -5.09 16.99 -10.24
C LYS A 332 -4.79 15.67 -10.94
N ALA A 333 -5.55 14.61 -10.64
CA ALA A 333 -5.43 13.31 -11.29
C ALA A 333 -5.83 13.38 -12.76
N TYR A 334 -6.90 14.10 -13.12
CA TYR A 334 -7.27 14.32 -14.51
C TYR A 334 -6.14 14.97 -15.30
N TRP A 335 -5.56 16.06 -14.81
CA TRP A 335 -4.45 16.74 -15.49
C TRP A 335 -3.18 15.89 -15.57
N ALA A 336 -2.83 15.21 -14.49
CA ALA A 336 -1.71 14.28 -14.45
C ALA A 336 -1.88 13.16 -15.49
N TYR A 337 -3.10 12.59 -15.59
CA TYR A 337 -3.43 11.60 -16.60
C TYR A 337 -3.31 12.17 -18.01
N THR A 338 -3.98 13.28 -18.31
CA THR A 338 -3.96 13.89 -19.66
C THR A 338 -2.57 14.31 -20.12
N ARG A 339 -1.70 14.74 -19.20
CA ARG A 339 -0.33 15.19 -19.52
C ARG A 339 0.71 14.09 -19.42
N ARG A 340 0.34 12.88 -18.97
CA ARG A 340 1.26 11.77 -18.68
C ARG A 340 2.38 12.17 -17.71
N THR A 341 2.01 12.89 -16.64
CA THR A 341 2.93 13.36 -15.59
C THR A 341 2.37 13.00 -14.21
N ILE A 342 3.22 12.68 -13.24
CA ILE A 342 2.83 12.33 -11.86
C ILE A 342 3.32 13.34 -10.81
#